data_AF-A0A4R1M873-F1
#
_entry.id   AF-A0A4R1M873-F1
#
_cell.length_a   1.000
_cell.length_b   1.000
_cell.length_c   1.000
_cell.angle_alpha   90.00
_cell.angle_beta   90.00
_cell.angle_gamma   90.00
#
_symmetry.space_group_name_H-M   'P 1'
#
loop_
_entity.id
_entity.type
_entity.pdbx_description
1 polymer ?
#
loop_
_entity_poly.entity_id
_entity_poly.type
_entity_poly.pdbx_seq_one_letter_code
_entity_poly.pdbx_strand_id
1 'polypeptide(L)' 'MHTATVEERIRAKAYELWQDDGSMEGCADEYWRRARSLVEAELADEQRSQGHVDGAADEKGRDGAADDC' A
#
# COMPACT_ATOMS: atom_id res chain seq x y z
N MET A 1 -1.25 10.43 3.99
CA MET A 1 -2.48 9.95 3.31
C MET A 1 -2.15 8.72 2.46
N HIS A 2 -1.59 7.65 3.05
CA HIS A 2 -1.07 6.48 2.30
C HIS A 2 -1.90 5.21 2.48
N THR A 3 -3.07 5.30 3.12
CA THR A 3 -3.98 4.16 3.28
C THR A 3 -4.96 4.02 2.11
N ALA A 4 -5.19 5.11 1.35
CA ALA A 4 -6.15 5.14 0.26
C ALA A 4 -5.81 4.16 -0.88
N THR A 5 -4.55 4.03 -1.27
CA THR A 5 -4.15 3.12 -2.37
C THR A 5 -4.28 1.64 -1.99
N VAL A 6 -3.94 1.31 -0.74
CA VAL A 6 -4.05 -0.06 -0.21
C VAL A 6 -5.52 -0.44 0.01
N GLU A 7 -6.30 0.41 0.69
CA GLU A 7 -7.73 0.17 0.92
C GLU A 7 -8.52 0.05 -0.39
N GLU A 8 -8.18 0.85 -1.41
CA GLU A 8 -8.87 0.78 -2.70
C GLU A 8 -8.56 -0.51 -3.45
N ARG A 9 -7.30 -0.98 -3.41
CA ARG A 9 -6.92 -2.33 -3.90
C ARG A 9 -7.68 -3.42 -3.14
N ILE A 10 -7.77 -3.32 -1.81
CA ILE A 10 -8.50 -4.29 -0.98
C ILE A 10 -9.97 -4.32 -1.34
N ARG A 11 -10.61 -3.15 -1.48
CA ARG A 11 -12.02 -3.05 -1.83
C ARG A 11 -12.31 -3.67 -3.20
N ALA A 12 -11.50 -3.36 -4.20
CA ALA A 12 -11.66 -3.93 -5.54
C ALA A 12 -11.51 -5.46 -5.51
N LYS A 13 -10.46 -5.97 -4.86
CA LYS A 13 -10.17 -7.40 -4.77
C LYS A 13 -11.24 -8.16 -3.96
N ALA A 14 -11.73 -7.57 -2.87
CA ALA A 14 -12.83 -8.13 -2.08
C ALA A 14 -14.15 -8.20 -2.88
N TYR A 15 -14.46 -7.15 -3.64
CA TYR A 15 -15.68 -7.09 -4.46
C TYR A 15 -15.65 -8.08 -5.63
N GLU A 16 -14.49 -8.27 -6.25
CA GLU A 16 -14.28 -9.26 -7.31
C GLU A 16 -14.44 -10.69 -6.78
N LEU A 17 -13.77 -11.02 -5.67
CA LEU A 17 -13.93 -12.32 -4.99
C LEU A 17 -15.38 -12.59 -4.58
N TRP A 18 -16.07 -11.58 -4.06
CA TRP A 18 -17.46 -11.72 -3.62
C TRP A 18 -18.42 -11.92 -4.81
N GLN A 19 -18.20 -11.24 -5.93
CA GLN A 19 -18.99 -11.46 -7.14
C GLN A 19 -18.77 -12.84 -7.76
N ASP A 20 -17.52 -13.32 -7.80
CA ASP A 20 -17.17 -14.63 -8.37
C ASP A 20 -17.78 -15.78 -7.54
N ASP A 21 -17.82 -15.63 -6.21
CA ASP A 21 -18.41 -16.60 -5.29
C ASP A 21 -19.96 -16.59 -5.29
N GLY A 22 -20.58 -15.69 -6.04
CA GLY A 22 -22.04 -15.62 -6.20
C GLY A 22 -22.75 -14.73 -5.19
N SER A 23 -22.04 -13.77 -4.60
CA SER A 23 -22.60 -12.73 -3.72
C SER A 23 -23.38 -13.29 -2.52
N MET A 24 -22.84 -14.32 -1.86
CA MET A 24 -23.47 -14.89 -0.67
C MET A 24 -23.53 -13.84 0.46
N GLU A 25 -24.75 -13.49 0.87
CA GLU A 25 -24.98 -12.52 1.94
C GLU A 25 -24.47 -13.07 3.28
N GLY A 26 -23.59 -12.30 3.94
CA GLY A 26 -23.00 -12.66 5.23
C GLY A 26 -21.49 -12.96 5.20
N CYS A 27 -20.90 -13.18 4.02
CA CYS A 27 -19.46 -13.47 3.88
C CYS A 27 -18.62 -12.27 3.41
N ALA A 28 -19.25 -11.11 3.12
CA ALA A 28 -18.56 -9.92 2.62
C ALA A 28 -17.40 -9.46 3.51
N ASP A 29 -17.54 -9.56 4.84
CA ASP A 29 -16.50 -9.18 5.81
C ASP A 29 -15.31 -10.16 5.81
N GLU A 30 -15.58 -11.45 5.60
CA GLU A 30 -14.56 -12.49 5.40
C GLU A 30 -13.77 -12.23 4.11
N TYR A 31 -14.46 -11.94 3.00
CA TYR A 31 -13.82 -11.61 1.73
C TYR A 31 -12.98 -10.35 1.82
N TRP A 32 -13.44 -9.33 2.56
CA TRP A 32 -12.65 -8.14 2.84
C TRP A 32 -11.37 -8.48 3.60
N ARG A 33 -11.46 -9.22 4.71
CA ARG A 33 -10.28 -9.60 5.51
C ARG A 33 -9.29 -10.44 4.71
N ARG A 34 -9.79 -11.34 3.86
CA ARG A 34 -8.97 -12.15 2.96
C ARG A 34 -8.27 -11.31 1.88
N ALA A 35 -9.02 -10.43 1.21
CA ALA A 35 -8.48 -9.50 0.24
C ALA A 35 -7.42 -8.58 0.85
N ARG A 36 -7.66 -8.10 2.08
CA ARG A 36 -6.69 -7.31 2.86
C ARG A 36 -5.38 -8.04 3.05
N SER A 37 -5.43 -9.26 3.56
CA SER A 37 -4.23 -10.06 3.78
C SER A 37 -3.48 -10.35 2.48
N LEU A 38 -4.19 -10.55 1.37
CA LEU A 38 -3.59 -10.77 0.05
C LEU A 38 -2.89 -9.52 -0.47
N VAL A 39 -3.55 -8.36 -0.42
CA VAL A 39 -2.98 -7.09 -0.90
C VAL A 39 -1.81 -6.64 -0.03
N GLU A 40 -1.90 -6.76 1.30
CA GLU A 40 -0.78 -6.44 2.20
C GLU A 40 0.41 -7.37 1.97
N ALA A 41 0.19 -8.67 1.72
CA ALA A 41 1.26 -9.60 1.38
C ALA A 41 1.89 -9.28 0.02
N GLU A 42 1.08 -8.93 -0.99
CA GLU A 42 1.57 -8.49 -2.31
C GLU A 42 2.42 -7.23 -2.17
N LEU A 43 1.93 -6.20 -1.47
CA LEU A 43 2.69 -4.96 -1.24
C LEU A 43 3.97 -5.20 -0.43
N ALA A 44 3.95 -6.12 0.53
CA ALA A 44 5.16 -6.46 1.28
C ALA A 44 6.20 -7.17 0.41
N ASP A 45 5.76 -8.00 -0.54
CA ASP A 45 6.64 -8.68 -1.49
C ASP A 45 7.10 -7.75 -2.62
N GLU A 46 6.20 -6.92 -3.14
CA GLU A 46 6.47 -5.82 -4.08
C GLU A 46 7.50 -4.87 -3.47
N GLN A 47 7.38 -4.47 -2.19
CA GLN A 47 8.39 -3.63 -1.52
C GLN A 47 9.72 -4.35 -1.28
N ARG A 48 9.71 -5.68 -1.10
CA ARG A 48 10.95 -6.46 -0.98
C ARG A 48 11.66 -6.60 -2.32
N SER A 49 10.90 -6.72 -3.41
CA SER A 49 11.38 -6.95 -4.77
C SER A 49 11.70 -5.63 -5.50
N GLN A 50 10.87 -4.60 -5.30
CA GLN A 50 11.15 -3.20 -5.58
C GLN A 50 11.84 -2.58 -4.38
N GLY A 51 13.16 -2.78 -4.27
CA GLY A 51 14.02 -1.95 -3.40
C GLY A 51 14.10 -0.49 -3.90
N HIS A 52 12.96 0.21 -4.03
CA HIS A 52 12.81 1.41 -4.86
C HIS A 52 12.13 2.57 -4.12
N VAL A 53 12.96 3.39 -3.48
CA VAL A 53 12.90 4.88 -3.44
C VAL A 53 11.61 5.61 -3.04
N ASP A 54 10.87 5.18 -2.01
CA ASP A 54 10.06 6.14 -1.22
C ASP A 54 10.94 6.82 -0.15
N GLY A 55 12.15 7.20 -0.54
CA GLY A 55 13.04 8.06 0.23
C GLY A 55 12.66 9.50 -0.05
N ALA A 56 11.86 10.07 0.84
CA ALA A 56 11.71 11.51 0.99
C ALA A 56 13.10 12.16 1.09
N ALA A 57 13.61 12.67 -0.03
CA ALA A 57 14.70 13.64 0.00
C ALA A 57 14.10 15.01 0.37
N ASP A 58 13.71 15.15 1.64
CA ASP A 58 13.76 16.45 2.32
C ASP A 58 15.25 16.72 2.62
N GLU A 59 16.02 17.11 1.60
CA GLU A 59 17.37 17.62 1.81
C GLU A 59 17.27 19.08 2.20
N LYS A 60 16.87 19.31 3.45
CA LYS A 60 17.10 20.57 4.15
C LYS A 60 18.60 20.67 4.46
N GLY A 61 19.38 21.01 3.45
CA GLY A 61 20.77 21.47 3.58
C GLY A 61 20.83 22.92 4.09
N ARG A 62 20.56 23.10 5.39
CA ARG A 62 21.12 24.17 6.21
C ARG A 62 22.26 23.44 6.98
N ASP A 63 23.50 23.87 7.09
CA ASP A 63 24.07 25.17 7.44
C ASP A 63 25.61 25.11 7.23
N GLY A 64 26.28 26.28 7.14
CA GLY A 64 27.71 26.43 7.48
C GLY A 64 28.62 26.75 6.28
N ALA A 65 29.05 28.00 6.04
CA ALA A 65 30.00 28.85 6.78
C ALA A 65 31.48 28.50 6.51
N ALA A 66 32.28 29.54 6.25
CA ALA A 66 33.73 29.59 5.94
C ALA A 66 34.09 29.11 4.53
N ASP A 67 34.99 29.71 3.74
CA ASP A 67 35.99 30.78 3.80
C ASP A 67 36.55 30.87 2.36
N ASP A 68 36.88 32.06 1.83
CA ASP A 68 38.04 32.29 0.94
C ASP A 68 38.02 33.74 0.36
N CYS A 69 38.90 34.57 0.95
CA CYS A 69 39.57 35.79 0.47
C CYS A 69 38.80 37.02 -0.06
#